data_AF-A0A358DRN7-F1
#
_entry.id   AF-A0A358DRN7-F1
#
_cell.length_a   1.000
_cell.length_b   1.000
_cell.length_c   1.000
_cell.angle_alpha   90.00
_cell.angle_beta   90.00
_cell.angle_gamma   90.00
#
_symmetry.space_group_name_H-M   'P 1'
#
loop_
_entity.id
_entity.type
_entity.pdbx_description
1 polymer ?
#
loop_
_entity_poly.entity_id
_entity_poly.type
_entity_poly.pdbx_seq_one_letter_code
_entity_poly.pdbx_strand_id
1 'polypeptide(L)'
;MLTADLVRVQRRQGRLHITKLEGVKAKRAETLAAALLEVLSRNRGNAREILLEQWKAIDHKASEKRLLLGLQKLLLDGCEFETIEGAEPAQIRAEVFTRANHNRRELEEGVRFDRRQILAEVGRELGLDAEEVERRLYADLRGAQRLTRCALPSPNQLVDDYRRSSAQAVLLKAIAVEVDLVPHHPAAARRLFHRLKFLRLLYELRSTQTGYRLSIDGPFSLFRSVTKYGLQLA
;
A
#
# COMPACT_ATOMS: atom_id res chain seq x y z
N MET A 1 2.22 3.52 5.66
CA MET A 1 2.34 4.99 5.55
C MET A 1 2.35 5.42 4.08
N LEU A 2 1.63 6.47 3.70
CA LEU A 2 1.49 6.92 2.31
C LEU A 2 2.84 7.34 1.66
N THR A 3 2.96 7.18 0.34
CA THR A 3 4.10 7.69 -0.44
C THR A 3 3.74 9.03 -1.10
N ALA A 4 4.75 9.87 -1.35
CA ALA A 4 4.54 11.26 -1.81
C ALA A 4 3.78 11.36 -3.15
N ASP A 5 3.91 10.38 -4.04
CA ASP A 5 3.22 10.29 -5.33
C ASP A 5 1.69 10.09 -5.20
N LEU A 6 1.24 9.57 -4.06
CA LEU A 6 -0.17 9.34 -3.72
C LEU A 6 -0.80 10.50 -2.93
N VAL A 7 -0.02 11.54 -2.61
CA VAL A 7 -0.50 12.74 -1.94
C VAL A 7 -1.24 13.62 -2.94
N ARG A 8 -2.49 13.98 -2.64
CA ARG A 8 -3.22 14.96 -3.45
C ARG A 8 -2.78 16.37 -3.10
N VAL A 9 -2.10 17.02 -4.02
CA VAL A 9 -1.66 18.41 -3.90
C VAL A 9 -2.23 19.29 -5.01
N GLN A 10 -2.42 20.57 -4.69
CA GLN A 10 -2.75 21.62 -5.65
C GLN A 10 -1.60 22.62 -5.69
N ARG A 11 -1.18 23.01 -6.89
CA ARG A 11 -0.17 24.05 -7.07
C ARG A 11 -0.86 25.41 -7.17
N ARG A 12 -0.49 26.35 -6.31
CA ARG A 12 -0.96 27.75 -6.35
C ARG A 12 0.20 28.67 -6.01
N GLN A 13 0.46 29.67 -6.86
CA GLN A 13 1.49 30.70 -6.62
C GLN A 13 2.87 30.11 -6.23
N GLY A 14 3.32 29.08 -6.96
CA GLY A 14 4.60 28.43 -6.68
C GLY A 14 4.63 27.51 -5.45
N ARG A 15 3.53 27.39 -4.68
CA ARG A 15 3.42 26.53 -3.50
C ARG A 15 2.56 25.29 -3.78
N LEU A 16 2.87 24.19 -3.11
CA LEU A 16 2.06 22.97 -3.10
C LEU A 16 1.21 22.94 -1.83
N HIS A 17 -0.10 22.80 -2.00
CA HIS A 17 -1.05 22.68 -0.91
C HIS A 17 -1.65 21.29 -0.91
N ILE A 18 -1.56 20.57 0.21
CA ILE A 18 -2.29 19.30 0.37
C ILE A 18 -3.78 19.60 0.24
N THR A 19 -4.46 18.82 -0.59
CA THR A 19 -5.90 18.94 -0.81
C THR A 19 -6.63 18.51 0.44
N LYS A 20 -7.29 19.46 1.11
CA LYS A 20 -8.11 19.15 2.28
C LYS A 20 -9.31 18.29 1.87
N LEU A 21 -9.55 17.24 2.65
CA LEU A 21 -10.74 16.40 2.56
C LEU A 21 -11.77 16.95 3.55
N GLU A 22 -12.57 17.92 3.12
CA GLU A 22 -13.61 18.58 3.93
C GLU A 22 -14.96 18.57 3.17
N GLY A 23 -16.07 18.67 3.90
CA GLY A 23 -17.42 18.71 3.35
C GLY A 23 -17.69 17.56 2.37
N VAL A 24 -18.13 17.91 1.16
CA VAL A 24 -18.45 16.94 0.09
C VAL A 24 -17.26 16.03 -0.25
N LYS A 25 -16.02 16.55 -0.21
CA LYS A 25 -14.82 15.75 -0.51
C LYS A 25 -14.54 14.72 0.58
N ALA A 26 -14.80 15.06 1.85
CA ALA A 26 -14.69 14.12 2.96
C ALA A 26 -15.71 12.99 2.80
N LYS A 27 -16.98 13.34 2.55
CA LYS A 27 -18.04 12.35 2.38
C LYS A 27 -17.76 11.41 1.20
N ARG A 28 -17.28 11.96 0.08
CA ARG A 28 -16.89 11.14 -1.07
C ARG A 28 -15.71 10.22 -0.77
N ALA A 29 -14.72 10.69 0.01
CA ALA A 29 -13.62 9.85 0.45
C ALA A 29 -14.09 8.69 1.34
N GLU A 30 -15.04 8.93 2.25
CA GLU A 30 -15.66 7.90 3.09
C GLU A 30 -16.41 6.86 2.24
N THR A 31 -17.14 7.30 1.19
CA THR A 31 -17.81 6.37 0.27
C THR A 31 -16.80 5.44 -0.44
N LEU A 32 -15.70 6.00 -0.95
CA LEU A 32 -14.64 5.21 -1.58
C LEU A 32 -13.97 4.26 -0.58
N ALA A 33 -13.71 4.74 0.64
CA ALA A 33 -13.17 3.91 1.72
C ALA A 33 -14.09 2.74 2.08
N ALA A 34 -15.40 2.99 2.19
CA ALA A 34 -16.40 1.96 2.47
C ALA A 34 -16.43 0.89 1.37
N ALA A 35 -16.43 1.29 0.10
CA ALA A 35 -16.40 0.35 -1.03
C ALA A 35 -15.12 -0.52 -1.04
N LEU A 36 -13.97 0.08 -0.76
CA LEU A 36 -12.70 -0.64 -0.66
C LEU A 36 -12.70 -1.67 0.48
N LEU A 37 -13.21 -1.27 1.65
CA LEU A 37 -13.31 -2.11 2.84
C LEU A 37 -14.30 -3.26 2.64
N GLU A 38 -15.43 -3.01 1.98
CA GLU A 38 -16.40 -4.06 1.62
C GLU A 38 -15.75 -5.14 0.75
N VAL A 39 -15.06 -4.74 -0.31
CA VAL A 39 -14.31 -5.68 -1.15
C VAL A 39 -13.25 -6.41 -0.32
N LEU A 40 -12.46 -5.70 0.49
CA LEU A 40 -11.40 -6.31 1.30
C LEU A 40 -11.96 -7.37 2.27
N SER A 41 -13.07 -7.08 2.94
CA SER A 41 -13.71 -7.98 3.91
C SER A 41 -14.15 -9.32 3.31
N ARG A 42 -14.48 -9.35 2.00
CA ARG A 42 -14.92 -10.54 1.28
C ARG A 42 -13.78 -11.33 0.63
N ASN A 43 -12.54 -10.84 0.71
CA ASN A 43 -11.39 -11.42 0.00
C ASN A 43 -10.42 -12.18 0.90
N ARG A 44 -10.78 -12.44 2.17
CA ARG A 44 -9.95 -13.28 3.03
C ARG A 44 -9.81 -14.67 2.41
N GLY A 45 -8.57 -15.14 2.30
CA GLY A 45 -8.21 -16.40 1.64
C GLY A 45 -8.04 -16.30 0.12
N ASN A 46 -8.54 -15.25 -0.54
CA ASN A 46 -8.38 -15.09 -1.99
C ASN A 46 -6.96 -14.62 -2.35
N ALA A 47 -6.59 -14.85 -3.61
CA ALA A 47 -5.34 -14.34 -4.17
C ALA A 47 -5.33 -12.82 -4.22
N ARG A 48 -4.16 -12.23 -4.02
CA ARG A 48 -3.94 -10.78 -4.03
C ARG A 48 -4.40 -10.13 -5.33
N GLU A 49 -4.20 -10.79 -6.46
CA GLU A 49 -4.66 -10.29 -7.76
C GLU A 49 -6.19 -10.16 -7.86
N ILE A 50 -6.94 -11.07 -7.24
CA ILE A 50 -8.42 -11.03 -7.23
C ILE A 50 -8.89 -9.79 -6.47
N LEU A 51 -8.32 -9.53 -5.29
CA LEU A 51 -8.59 -8.32 -4.51
C LEU A 51 -8.30 -7.05 -5.32
N LEU A 52 -7.11 -6.99 -5.93
CA LEU A 52 -6.70 -5.83 -6.71
C LEU A 52 -7.58 -5.61 -7.94
N GLU A 53 -8.02 -6.68 -8.60
CA GLU A 53 -8.91 -6.62 -9.76
C GLU A 53 -10.31 -6.11 -9.36
N GLN A 54 -10.88 -6.64 -8.27
CA GLN A 54 -12.17 -6.16 -7.76
C GLN A 54 -12.12 -4.69 -7.34
N TRP A 55 -11.01 -4.23 -6.77
CA TRP A 55 -10.81 -2.82 -6.47
C TRP A 55 -10.73 -1.91 -7.71
N LYS A 56 -10.31 -2.41 -8.88
CA LYS A 56 -10.33 -1.63 -10.13
C LYS A 56 -11.76 -1.34 -10.59
N ALA A 57 -12.71 -2.22 -10.26
CA ALA A 57 -14.11 -2.07 -10.63
C ALA A 57 -14.89 -1.06 -9.77
N ILE A 58 -14.27 -0.49 -8.73
CA ILE A 58 -14.91 0.53 -7.89
C ILE A 58 -15.12 1.82 -8.70
N ASP A 59 -16.36 2.29 -8.77
CA ASP A 59 -16.73 3.51 -9.48
C ASP A 59 -16.10 4.76 -8.85
N HIS A 60 -15.35 5.50 -9.68
CA HIS A 60 -14.66 6.71 -9.27
C HIS A 60 -14.41 7.65 -10.44
N LYS A 61 -14.32 8.95 -10.13
CA LYS A 61 -13.95 9.97 -11.12
C LYS A 61 -12.44 9.93 -11.36
N ALA A 62 -11.99 10.36 -12.54
CA ALA A 62 -10.56 10.49 -12.84
C ALA A 62 -9.81 11.36 -11.80
N SER A 63 -10.47 12.39 -11.25
CA SER A 63 -9.91 13.27 -10.20
C SER A 63 -9.78 12.61 -8.81
N GLU A 64 -10.39 11.43 -8.63
CA GLU A 64 -10.39 10.63 -7.40
C GLU A 64 -9.35 9.50 -7.46
N LYS A 65 -8.80 9.16 -8.63
CA LYS A 65 -7.85 8.05 -8.82
C LYS A 65 -6.69 8.06 -7.81
N ARG A 66 -6.09 9.24 -7.57
CA ARG A 66 -4.98 9.37 -6.60
C ARG A 66 -5.43 9.14 -5.15
N LEU A 67 -6.65 9.57 -4.80
CA LEU A 67 -7.23 9.30 -3.48
C LEU A 67 -7.46 7.80 -3.31
N LEU A 68 -8.08 7.15 -4.31
CA LEU A 68 -8.36 5.72 -4.31
C LEU A 68 -7.09 4.90 -4.14
N LEU A 69 -6.05 5.17 -4.94
CA LEU A 69 -4.75 4.51 -4.83
C LEU A 69 -4.10 4.70 -3.45
N GLY A 70 -4.26 5.88 -2.85
CA GLY A 70 -3.75 6.15 -1.52
C GLY A 70 -4.49 5.39 -0.42
N LEU A 71 -5.81 5.28 -0.50
CA LEU A 71 -6.61 4.48 0.43
C LEU A 71 -6.30 2.98 0.28
N GLN A 72 -6.22 2.48 -0.97
CA GLN A 72 -5.80 1.11 -1.27
C GLN A 72 -4.43 0.79 -0.68
N LYS A 73 -3.46 1.69 -0.85
CA LYS A 73 -2.13 1.54 -0.28
C LYS A 73 -2.18 1.38 1.23
N LEU A 74 -2.94 2.22 1.93
CA LEU A 74 -3.03 2.14 3.40
C LEU A 74 -3.67 0.84 3.87
N LEU A 75 -4.69 0.34 3.15
CA LEU A 75 -5.27 -0.97 3.43
C LEU A 75 -4.28 -2.10 3.17
N LEU A 76 -3.55 -2.07 2.06
CA LEU A 76 -2.54 -3.07 1.71
C LEU A 76 -1.38 -3.11 2.71
N ASP A 77 -0.95 -1.96 3.24
CA ASP A 77 0.06 -1.90 4.31
C ASP A 77 -0.40 -2.61 5.60
N GLY A 78 -1.71 -2.69 5.82
CA GLY A 78 -2.32 -3.40 6.96
C GLY A 78 -2.76 -4.83 6.63
N CYS A 79 -2.31 -5.39 5.51
CA CYS A 79 -2.62 -6.76 5.08
C CYS A 79 -1.39 -7.66 5.16
N GLU A 80 -1.61 -8.92 5.55
CA GLU A 80 -0.61 -9.99 5.48
C GLU A 80 -0.99 -10.92 4.31
N PHE A 81 0.00 -11.20 3.47
CA PHE A 81 -0.13 -12.09 2.32
C PHE A 81 0.88 -13.21 2.43
N GLU A 82 0.43 -14.44 2.22
CA GLU A 82 1.28 -15.63 2.31
C GLU A 82 1.34 -16.35 0.97
N THR A 83 2.53 -16.85 0.66
CA THR A 83 2.75 -17.75 -0.47
C THR A 83 2.30 -19.16 -0.08
N ILE A 84 1.69 -19.89 -1.01
CA ILE A 84 1.30 -21.28 -0.77
C ILE A 84 2.58 -22.12 -0.63
N GLU A 85 2.74 -22.80 0.50
CA GLU A 85 3.86 -23.72 0.74
C GLU A 85 3.66 -25.05 -0.01
N GLY A 86 4.76 -25.67 -0.45
CA GLY A 86 4.76 -26.97 -1.09
C GLY A 86 5.72 -27.08 -2.28
N ALA A 87 5.45 -28.04 -3.18
CA ALA A 87 6.27 -28.33 -4.36
C ALA A 87 6.62 -27.07 -5.17
N GLU A 88 7.88 -26.98 -5.60
CA GLU A 88 8.46 -25.82 -6.27
C GLU A 88 7.68 -25.45 -7.55
N PRO A 89 7.06 -24.24 -7.64
CA PRO A 89 6.26 -23.83 -8.79
C PRO A 89 6.98 -23.97 -10.14
N ALA A 90 8.30 -23.77 -10.16
CA ALA A 90 9.12 -23.95 -11.35
C ALA A 90 9.13 -25.40 -11.85
N GLN A 91 9.19 -26.39 -10.94
CA GLN A 91 9.16 -27.81 -11.29
C GLN A 91 7.77 -28.19 -11.81
N ILE A 92 6.71 -27.72 -11.15
CA ILE A 92 5.32 -27.96 -11.59
C ILE A 92 5.11 -27.39 -13.00
N ARG A 93 5.56 -26.16 -13.27
CA ARG A 93 5.49 -25.56 -14.61
C ARG A 93 6.24 -26.39 -15.65
N ALA A 94 7.45 -26.84 -15.33
CA ALA A 94 8.25 -27.67 -16.24
C ALA A 94 7.51 -28.96 -16.62
N GLU A 95 6.93 -29.65 -15.63
CA GLU A 95 6.21 -30.90 -15.85
C GLU A 95 4.92 -30.68 -16.65
N VAL A 96 4.07 -29.73 -16.20
CA VAL A 96 2.81 -29.39 -16.90
C VAL A 96 3.08 -28.96 -18.34
N PHE A 97 4.04 -28.07 -18.58
CA PHE A 97 4.28 -27.54 -19.93
C PHE A 97 4.96 -28.57 -20.84
N THR A 98 5.84 -29.41 -20.31
CA THR A 98 6.44 -30.52 -21.08
C THR A 98 5.36 -31.52 -21.51
N ARG A 99 4.51 -31.93 -20.56
CA ARG A 99 3.39 -32.85 -20.82
C ARG A 99 2.37 -32.28 -21.81
N ALA A 100 2.00 -31.01 -21.63
CA ALA A 100 1.10 -30.29 -22.52
C ALA A 100 1.67 -30.20 -23.94
N ASN A 101 2.97 -29.90 -24.07
CA ASN A 101 3.63 -29.80 -25.37
C ASN A 101 3.70 -31.17 -26.07
N HIS A 102 4.03 -32.23 -25.34
CA HIS A 102 4.02 -33.59 -25.86
C HIS A 102 2.62 -33.99 -26.37
N ASN A 103 1.59 -33.89 -25.51
CA ASN A 103 0.21 -34.22 -25.90
C ASN A 103 -0.27 -33.39 -27.10
N ARG A 104 0.10 -32.11 -27.17
CA ARG A 104 -0.27 -31.25 -28.31
C ARG A 104 0.38 -31.65 -29.64
N ARG A 105 1.52 -32.31 -29.62
CA ARG A 105 2.18 -32.83 -30.84
C ARG A 105 1.56 -34.13 -31.33
N GLU A 106 1.09 -34.96 -30.40
CA GLU A 106 0.46 -36.27 -30.68
C GLU A 106 -1.05 -36.15 -30.96
N LEU A 107 -1.61 -34.95 -30.85
CA LEU A 107 -3.04 -34.69 -31.07
C LEU A 107 -3.39 -34.81 -32.55
N GLU A 108 -4.34 -35.69 -32.87
CA GLU A 108 -4.90 -35.83 -34.21
C GLU A 108 -5.61 -34.56 -34.68
N GLU A 109 -5.64 -34.36 -35.99
CA GLU A 109 -6.27 -33.18 -36.59
C GLU A 109 -7.77 -33.13 -36.27
N GLY A 110 -8.24 -31.99 -35.74
CA GLY A 110 -9.62 -31.80 -35.32
C GLY A 110 -9.94 -32.19 -33.87
N VAL A 111 -9.02 -32.82 -33.14
CA VAL A 111 -9.21 -33.13 -31.71
C VAL A 111 -8.88 -31.93 -30.84
N ARG A 112 -9.72 -31.65 -29.83
CA ARG A 112 -9.52 -30.52 -28.90
C ARG A 112 -8.53 -30.90 -27.80
N PHE A 113 -7.58 -30.00 -27.54
CA PHE A 113 -6.66 -30.12 -26.41
C PHE A 113 -7.39 -30.09 -25.05
N ASP A 114 -7.20 -31.14 -24.25
CA ASP A 114 -7.75 -31.23 -22.90
C ASP A 114 -6.73 -30.77 -21.85
N ARG A 115 -6.85 -29.50 -21.46
CA ARG A 115 -6.03 -28.91 -20.38
C ARG A 115 -6.22 -29.64 -19.05
N ARG A 116 -7.46 -30.03 -18.72
CA ARG A 116 -7.80 -30.59 -17.41
C ARG A 116 -7.18 -31.98 -17.24
N GLN A 117 -7.12 -32.76 -18.32
CA GLN A 117 -6.43 -34.04 -18.33
C GLN A 117 -4.95 -33.89 -17.96
N ILE A 118 -4.23 -32.95 -18.58
CA ILE A 118 -2.80 -32.71 -18.28
C ILE A 118 -2.58 -32.35 -16.82
N LEU A 119 -3.39 -31.43 -16.28
CA LEU A 119 -3.29 -31.02 -14.88
C LEU A 119 -3.59 -32.18 -13.93
N ALA A 120 -4.55 -33.05 -14.26
CA ALA A 120 -4.87 -34.23 -13.45
C ALA A 120 -3.80 -35.33 -13.52
N GLU A 121 -3.15 -35.52 -14.67
CA GLU A 121 -2.01 -36.44 -14.83
C GLU A 121 -0.81 -36.00 -13.99
N VAL A 122 -0.40 -34.74 -14.14
CA VAL A 122 0.69 -34.15 -13.36
C VAL A 122 0.34 -34.15 -11.88
N GLY A 123 -0.92 -33.85 -11.55
CA GLY A 123 -1.42 -33.89 -10.18
C GLY A 123 -1.28 -35.26 -9.54
N ARG A 124 -1.67 -36.34 -10.25
CA ARG A 124 -1.51 -37.71 -9.74
C ARG A 124 -0.08 -38.07 -9.38
N GLU A 125 0.90 -37.61 -10.16
CA GLU A 125 2.32 -37.87 -9.90
C GLU A 125 2.85 -37.06 -8.69
N LEU A 126 2.31 -35.87 -8.48
CA LEU A 126 2.70 -34.98 -7.39
C LEU A 126 1.85 -35.16 -6.11
N GLY A 127 0.86 -36.05 -6.13
CA GLY A 127 -0.09 -36.22 -5.02
C GLY A 127 -1.03 -35.02 -4.84
N LEU A 128 -1.32 -34.28 -5.91
CA LEU A 128 -2.17 -33.09 -5.93
C LEU A 128 -3.40 -33.32 -6.83
N ASP A 129 -4.51 -32.65 -6.55
CA ASP A 129 -5.59 -32.56 -7.51
C ASP A 129 -5.27 -31.55 -8.63
N ALA A 130 -6.02 -31.62 -9.74
CA ALA A 130 -5.78 -30.76 -10.90
C ALA A 130 -5.92 -29.26 -10.57
N GLU A 131 -6.82 -28.90 -9.67
CA GLU A 131 -7.01 -27.50 -9.28
C GLU A 131 -5.84 -26.99 -8.42
N GLU A 132 -5.27 -27.85 -7.57
CA GLU A 132 -4.12 -27.54 -6.74
C GLU A 132 -2.85 -27.40 -7.59
N VAL A 133 -2.67 -28.25 -8.61
CA VAL A 133 -1.63 -28.05 -9.62
C VAL A 133 -1.78 -26.69 -10.29
N GLU A 134 -2.99 -26.37 -10.75
CA GLU A 134 -3.27 -25.09 -11.41
C GLU A 134 -2.98 -23.89 -10.51
N ARG A 135 -3.37 -23.95 -9.23
CA ARG A 135 -3.08 -22.91 -8.23
C ARG A 135 -1.59 -22.76 -7.97
N ARG A 136 -0.83 -23.85 -7.98
CA ARG A 136 0.61 -23.84 -7.67
C ARG A 136 1.50 -23.42 -8.84
N LEU A 137 1.00 -23.46 -10.09
CA LEU A 137 1.76 -23.05 -11.27
C LEU A 137 2.42 -21.66 -11.13
N TYR A 138 1.78 -20.75 -10.40
CA TYR A 138 2.25 -19.37 -10.22
C TYR A 138 2.28 -18.93 -8.76
N ALA A 139 2.32 -19.87 -7.81
CA ALA A 139 2.32 -19.55 -6.38
C ALA A 139 3.52 -18.70 -5.94
N ASP A 140 4.63 -18.74 -6.69
CA ASP A 140 5.82 -17.89 -6.52
C ASP A 140 5.58 -16.42 -6.91
N LEU A 141 4.52 -16.11 -7.65
CA LEU A 141 4.20 -14.75 -8.05
C LEU A 141 3.49 -13.98 -6.92
N ARG A 142 3.85 -12.71 -6.76
CA ARG A 142 3.24 -11.81 -5.77
C ARG A 142 1.73 -11.65 -5.92
N GLY A 143 1.17 -11.87 -7.12
CA GLY A 143 -0.27 -11.83 -7.39
C GLY A 143 -1.03 -13.03 -6.82
N ALA A 144 -0.37 -14.19 -6.75
CA ALA A 144 -0.95 -15.45 -6.28
C ALA A 144 -0.95 -15.60 -4.74
N GLN A 145 -0.20 -14.74 -4.04
CA GLN A 145 -0.18 -14.74 -2.57
C GLN A 145 -1.59 -14.53 -2.00
N ARG A 146 -1.95 -15.31 -0.99
CA ARG A 146 -3.30 -15.28 -0.39
C ARG A 146 -3.37 -14.29 0.75
N LEU A 147 -4.48 -13.56 0.83
CA LEU A 147 -4.76 -12.66 1.94
C LEU A 147 -5.08 -13.47 3.21
N THR A 148 -4.17 -13.52 4.18
CA THR A 148 -4.37 -14.29 5.42
C THR A 148 -4.88 -13.41 6.57
N ARG A 149 -4.39 -12.16 6.66
CA ARG A 149 -4.88 -11.15 7.60
C ARG A 149 -5.07 -9.79 6.94
N CYS A 150 -6.04 -9.03 7.43
CA CYS A 150 -6.24 -7.64 7.06
C CYS A 150 -6.80 -6.85 8.25
N ALA A 151 -6.40 -5.58 8.35
CA ALA A 151 -7.08 -4.61 9.19
C ALA A 151 -8.32 -4.05 8.47
N LEU A 152 -9.44 -3.96 9.19
CA LEU A 152 -10.70 -3.38 8.71
C LEU A 152 -11.08 -2.17 9.56
N PRO A 153 -10.39 -1.02 9.41
CA PRO A 153 -10.78 0.21 10.10
C PRO A 153 -12.16 0.69 9.63
N SER A 154 -12.79 1.59 10.38
CA SER A 154 -13.98 2.27 9.87
C SER A 154 -13.62 3.16 8.65
N PRO A 155 -14.56 3.43 7.73
CA PRO A 155 -14.29 4.31 6.58
C PRO A 155 -13.76 5.68 6.99
N ASN A 156 -14.30 6.26 8.07
CA ASN A 156 -13.85 7.56 8.59
C ASN A 156 -12.42 7.49 9.11
N GLN A 157 -12.09 6.42 9.85
CA GLN A 157 -10.74 6.20 10.34
C GLN A 157 -9.74 6.05 9.19
N LEU A 158 -10.06 5.31 8.13
CA LEU A 158 -9.19 5.20 6.96
C LEU A 158 -8.96 6.55 6.27
N VAL A 159 -9.99 7.40 6.20
CA VAL A 159 -9.87 8.76 5.66
C VAL A 159 -8.99 9.63 6.57
N ASP A 160 -9.11 9.52 7.89
CA ASP A 160 -8.24 10.21 8.83
C ASP A 160 -6.79 9.73 8.73
N ASP A 161 -6.58 8.43 8.56
CA ASP A 161 -5.27 7.83 8.35
C ASP A 161 -4.64 8.34 7.04
N TYR A 162 -5.45 8.53 5.99
CA TYR A 162 -5.02 9.17 4.75
C TYR A 162 -4.64 10.63 4.94
N ARG A 163 -5.43 11.42 5.69
CA ARG A 163 -5.10 12.83 6.00
C ARG A 163 -3.76 12.92 6.74
N ARG A 164 -3.56 12.11 7.79
CA ARG A 164 -2.31 12.09 8.57
C ARG A 164 -1.13 11.62 7.72
N SER A 165 -1.29 10.49 7.03
CA SER A 165 -0.24 9.93 6.17
C SER A 165 0.14 10.87 5.01
N SER A 166 -0.79 11.69 4.51
CA SER A 166 -0.50 12.69 3.47
C SER A 166 0.46 13.77 3.97
N ALA A 167 0.28 14.27 5.19
CA ALA A 167 1.21 15.22 5.79
C ALA A 167 2.59 14.59 6.00
N GLN A 168 2.62 13.37 6.55
CA GLN A 168 3.84 12.60 6.78
C GLN A 168 4.63 12.35 5.49
N ALA A 169 3.95 11.97 4.41
CA ALA A 169 4.57 11.72 3.12
C ALA A 169 5.25 12.98 2.54
N VAL A 170 4.71 14.17 2.82
CA VAL A 170 5.35 15.44 2.44
C VAL A 170 6.58 15.73 3.32
N LEU A 171 6.49 15.49 4.63
CA LEU A 171 7.62 15.68 5.56
C LEU A 171 8.81 14.78 5.21
N LEU A 172 8.57 13.57 4.71
CA LEU A 172 9.61 12.69 4.19
C LEU A 172 10.41 13.25 3.02
N LYS A 173 9.88 14.27 2.32
CA LYS A 173 10.52 14.93 1.17
C LYS A 173 10.96 16.36 1.51
N ALA A 174 10.80 16.80 2.75
CA ALA A 174 11.16 18.15 3.16
C ALA A 174 12.68 18.34 3.20
N ILE A 175 13.14 19.51 2.77
CA ILE A 175 14.51 19.99 2.98
C ILE A 175 14.63 20.63 4.37
N ALA A 176 13.60 21.38 4.78
CA ALA A 176 13.48 21.94 6.10
C ALA A 176 12.00 22.03 6.50
N VAL A 177 11.74 22.07 7.80
CA VAL A 177 10.41 22.27 8.37
C VAL A 177 10.46 23.44 9.33
N GLU A 178 9.72 24.50 9.00
CA GLU A 178 9.56 25.67 9.84
C GLU A 178 8.29 25.54 10.67
N VAL A 179 8.40 25.74 11.98
CA VAL A 179 7.28 25.67 12.92
C VAL A 179 7.24 26.94 13.78
N ASP A 180 6.18 27.72 13.61
CA ASP A 180 5.84 28.80 14.53
C ASP A 180 5.02 28.21 15.69
N LEU A 181 5.63 28.15 16.87
CA LEU A 181 5.05 27.57 18.07
C LEU A 181 4.62 28.67 19.03
N VAL A 182 3.30 28.81 19.24
CA VAL A 182 2.70 29.68 20.26
C VAL A 182 2.09 28.80 21.35
N PRO A 183 2.87 28.39 22.38
CA PRO A 183 2.41 27.43 23.36
C PRO A 183 1.44 28.07 24.36
N HIS A 184 0.26 27.48 24.55
CA HIS A 184 -0.68 27.92 25.59
C HIS A 184 -0.17 27.68 27.02
N HIS A 185 0.77 26.74 27.20
CA HIS A 185 1.42 26.46 28.48
C HIS A 185 2.88 26.02 28.26
N PRO A 186 3.85 26.47 29.09
CA PRO A 186 5.25 26.05 29.01
C PRO A 186 5.50 24.53 28.93
N ALA A 187 4.65 23.70 29.54
CA ALA A 187 4.78 22.25 29.51
C ALA A 187 4.61 21.66 28.09
N ALA A 188 3.76 22.27 27.25
CA ALA A 188 3.56 21.81 25.87
C ALA A 188 4.81 21.99 25.02
N ALA A 189 5.46 23.17 25.13
CA ALA A 189 6.73 23.43 24.45
C ALA A 189 7.84 22.48 24.93
N ARG A 190 7.95 22.26 26.26
CA ARG A 190 8.94 21.31 26.80
C ARG A 190 8.74 19.89 26.27
N ARG A 191 7.49 19.41 26.18
CA ARG A 191 7.19 18.08 25.63
C ARG A 191 7.66 17.96 24.18
N LEU A 192 7.38 18.97 23.35
CA LEU A 192 7.85 18.99 21.96
C LEU A 192 9.38 18.96 21.91
N PHE A 193 10.06 19.84 22.65
CA PHE A 193 11.53 19.91 22.61
C PHE A 193 12.18 18.63 23.13
N HIS A 194 11.62 18.04 24.19
CA HIS A 194 12.07 16.75 24.68
C HIS A 194 11.91 15.67 23.60
N ARG A 195 10.79 15.68 22.86
CA ARG A 195 10.56 14.73 21.78
C ARG A 195 11.54 14.92 20.63
N LEU A 196 11.81 16.16 20.21
CA LEU A 196 12.81 16.46 19.16
C LEU A 196 14.20 15.94 19.54
N LYS A 197 14.63 16.17 20.79
CA LYS A 197 15.90 15.66 21.32
C LYS A 197 15.93 14.13 21.38
N PHE A 198 14.85 13.51 21.88
CA PHE A 198 14.73 12.06 21.97
C PHE A 198 14.85 11.40 20.59
N LEU A 199 14.19 12.00 19.58
CA LEU A 199 14.22 11.56 18.19
C LEU A 199 15.52 11.94 17.45
N ARG A 200 16.43 12.68 18.12
CA ARG A 200 17.72 13.15 17.59
C ARG A 200 17.56 13.96 16.30
N LEU A 201 16.51 14.76 16.23
CA LEU A 201 16.28 15.68 15.12
C LEU A 201 17.24 16.87 15.24
N LEU A 202 17.77 17.34 14.11
CA LEU A 202 18.58 18.55 14.05
C LEU A 202 17.64 19.74 13.90
N TYR A 203 17.70 20.68 14.83
CA TYR A 203 16.84 21.84 14.82
C TYR A 203 17.50 23.06 15.45
N GLU A 204 17.16 24.23 14.92
CA GLU A 204 17.42 25.53 15.54
C GLU A 204 16.16 26.02 16.26
N LEU A 205 16.36 26.67 17.42
CA LEU A 205 15.30 27.27 18.21
C LEU A 205 15.58 28.77 18.38
N ARG A 206 14.60 29.61 18.03
CA ARG A 206 14.66 31.06 18.26
C ARG A 206 13.46 31.50 19.09
N SER A 207 13.70 32.20 20.20
CA SER A 207 12.63 32.82 20.97
C SER A 207 12.02 34.00 20.20
N THR A 208 10.71 34.16 20.31
CA THR A 208 9.94 35.27 19.72
C THR A 208 9.11 35.94 20.81
N GLN A 209 8.42 37.04 20.51
CA GLN A 209 7.60 37.75 21.49
C GLN A 209 6.47 36.89 22.06
N THR A 210 5.91 35.97 21.26
CA THR A 210 4.72 35.19 21.61
C THR A 210 4.99 33.69 21.77
N GLY A 211 6.24 33.25 21.57
CA GLY A 211 6.58 31.82 21.59
C GLY A 211 7.94 31.52 20.98
N TYR A 212 8.02 30.53 20.12
CA TYR A 212 9.26 30.04 19.52
C TYR A 212 9.13 29.81 18.02
N ARG A 213 10.19 30.07 17.27
CA ARG A 213 10.36 29.61 15.89
C ARG A 213 11.36 28.46 15.86
N LEU A 214 10.93 27.32 15.34
CA LEU A 214 11.77 26.16 15.10
C LEU A 214 12.05 26.02 13.62
N SER A 215 13.33 25.83 13.29
CA SER A 215 13.76 25.33 11.98
C SER A 215 14.29 23.93 12.19
N ILE A 216 13.66 22.92 11.59
CA ILE A 216 14.09 21.52 11.70
C ILE A 216 14.66 21.11 10.34
N ASP A 217 15.87 20.58 10.33
CA ASP A 217 16.44 20.02 9.11
C ASP A 217 15.57 18.85 8.64
N GLY A 218 15.22 18.87 7.36
CA GLY A 218 14.49 17.80 6.72
C GLY A 218 15.42 16.68 6.23
N PRO A 219 14.87 15.49 5.94
CA PRO A 219 15.64 14.34 5.47
C PRO A 219 16.40 14.58 4.16
N PHE A 220 16.03 15.60 3.38
CA PHE A 220 16.71 15.97 2.13
C PHE A 220 17.79 17.06 2.30
N SER A 221 17.92 17.68 3.49
CA SER A 221 19.03 18.60 3.82
C SER A 221 20.32 17.84 4.14
N LEU A 222 20.19 16.63 4.72
CA LEU A 222 21.32 15.76 5.02
C LEU A 222 21.86 15.14 3.72
N PHE A 223 23.16 15.27 3.46
CA PHE A 223 23.88 14.80 2.27
C PHE A 223 23.72 13.30 1.92
N ARG A 224 22.96 12.53 2.72
CA ARG A 224 22.46 11.18 2.40
C ARG A 224 20.99 11.08 2.80
N SER A 225 20.16 10.50 1.94
CA SER A 225 18.77 10.18 2.27
C SER A 225 18.72 9.17 3.41
N VAL A 226 18.60 9.65 4.65
CA VAL A 226 18.45 8.78 5.82
C VAL A 226 16.95 8.54 6.02
N THR A 227 16.43 7.47 5.43
CA THR A 227 15.04 7.02 5.63
C THR A 227 14.66 6.96 7.11
N LYS A 228 15.59 6.56 7.98
CA LYS A 228 15.39 6.55 9.44
C LYS A 228 15.12 7.94 10.01
N TYR A 229 15.84 8.97 9.58
CA TYR A 229 15.66 10.34 10.06
C TYR A 229 14.32 10.91 9.60
N GLY A 230 13.97 10.72 8.32
CA GLY A 230 12.67 11.12 7.79
C GLY A 230 11.50 10.47 8.54
N LEU A 231 11.61 9.19 8.89
CA LEU A 231 10.61 8.46 9.69
C LEU A 231 10.52 8.93 11.14
N GLN A 232 11.57 9.54 11.72
CA GLN A 232 11.47 10.16 13.04
C GLN A 232 10.77 11.53 12.96
N LEU A 233 10.96 12.27 11.86
CA LEU A 233 10.35 13.57 11.65
C LEU A 233 8.84 13.49 11.34
N ALA A 234 8.44 12.50 10.53
CA ALA A 234 7.06 12.25 10.12
C ALA A 234 6.22 11.57 11.21
#